data_AF-A0AAD8N9J8-F1
#
_entry.id   AF-A0AAD8N9J8-F1
#
_cell.length_a   1.000
_cell.length_b   1.000
_cell.length_c   1.000
_cell.angle_alpha   90.00
_cell.angle_beta   90.00
_cell.angle_gamma   90.00
#
_symmetry.space_group_name_H-M   'P 1'
#
loop_
_entity.id
_entity.type
_entity.pdbx_description
1 polymer ?
#
loop_
_entity_poly.entity_id
_entity_poly.type
_entity_poly.pdbx_seq_one_letter_code
_entity_poly.pdbx_strand_id
1 'polypeptide(L)'
;MTTFVGLALVRRLSLDQRIGTKAVWILTCLYTSKLSMLFMTSKSVLWVSVVLLLAVSPPLLLYKEKSRTSSKMKPVQGYIHACVVIAVWFCHETNFEALQWWYGRPPSDGLLLGFCILLTGLACVPIVALHFSHAMLAKRCLVLVVATCLLFILIQPPIALSWTYHSEVIKVARLSTDDISIYGFMASKPTWPSWLLIAAILLTIAAVTSIIPIKYIVELRSFYSISMGIALGIYISAEYFLQAAILRALIVVTMVCASVFVVFTHFPSASSTKVLPWVFALLVALFPVKYLLEGQVRIKSLLAESGVGDVGEDESKLTTLVF
;
A
#
# COMPACT_ATOMS: atom_id res chain seq x y z
N MET A 1 -9.40 28.23 25.98
CA MET A 1 -9.51 29.71 25.88
C MET A 1 -8.19 30.39 25.54
N THR A 2 -7.09 30.16 26.26
CA THR A 2 -5.78 30.80 25.98
C THR A 2 -5.24 30.56 24.57
N THR A 3 -5.46 29.37 24.00
CA THR A 3 -5.04 29.03 22.62
C THR A 3 -5.75 29.86 21.54
N PHE A 4 -7.06 30.06 21.68
CA PHE A 4 -7.84 30.86 20.73
C PHE A 4 -7.46 32.34 20.76
N VAL A 5 -7.22 32.88 21.96
CA VAL A 5 -6.73 34.25 22.16
C VAL A 5 -5.34 34.41 21.53
N GLY A 6 -4.44 33.44 21.72
CA GLY A 6 -3.12 33.43 21.08
C GLY A 6 -3.18 33.46 19.55
N LEU A 7 -4.04 32.63 18.94
CA LEU A 7 -4.24 32.64 17.48
C LEU A 7 -4.84 33.96 16.96
N ALA A 8 -5.80 34.53 17.69
CA ALA A 8 -6.39 35.82 17.34
C ALA A 8 -5.35 36.95 17.42
N LEU A 9 -4.48 36.92 18.43
CA LEU A 9 -3.41 37.89 18.61
C LEU A 9 -2.36 37.78 17.48
N VAL A 10 -1.93 36.56 17.13
CA VAL A 10 -1.01 36.32 16.00
C VAL A 10 -1.60 36.85 14.69
N ARG A 11 -2.90 36.62 14.46
CA ARG A 11 -3.59 37.17 13.27
C ARG A 11 -3.60 38.70 13.25
N ARG A 12 -3.92 39.35 14.38
CA ARG A 12 -3.91 40.82 14.45
C ARG A 12 -2.51 41.39 14.26
N LEU A 13 -1.49 40.84 14.93
CA LEU A 13 -0.10 41.29 14.79
C LEU A 13 0.45 41.07 13.36
N SER A 14 -0.02 40.03 12.66
CA SER A 14 0.30 39.82 11.25
C SER A 14 -0.38 40.83 10.32
N LEU A 15 -1.64 41.21 10.60
CA LEU A 15 -2.36 42.23 9.83
C LEU A 15 -1.74 43.61 10.02
N ASP A 16 -1.31 43.91 11.24
CA ASP A 16 -0.62 45.15 11.60
C ASP A 16 0.85 45.19 11.16
N GLN A 17 1.33 44.15 10.45
CA GLN A 17 2.71 43.97 9.98
C GLN A 17 3.80 44.11 11.06
N ARG A 18 3.45 43.89 12.34
CA ARG A 18 4.39 44.02 13.48
C ARG A 18 5.28 42.79 13.65
N ILE A 19 4.94 41.67 13.01
CA ILE A 19 5.66 40.39 13.11
C ILE A 19 5.93 39.85 11.70
N GLY A 20 7.14 39.33 11.47
CA GLY A 20 7.53 38.71 10.20
C GLY A 20 6.83 37.37 9.92
N THR A 21 6.66 37.02 8.64
CA THR A 21 5.95 35.82 8.17
C THR A 21 6.47 34.51 8.79
N LYS A 22 7.78 34.40 9.04
CA LYS A 22 8.39 33.22 9.67
C LYS A 22 7.92 33.02 11.12
N ALA A 23 7.80 34.11 11.88
CA ALA A 23 7.35 34.05 13.27
C ALA A 23 5.84 33.79 13.36
N VAL A 24 5.04 34.38 12.45
CA VAL A 24 3.60 34.08 12.33
C VAL A 24 3.38 32.59 12.07
N TRP A 25 4.17 32.00 11.16
CA TRP A 25 4.13 30.58 10.83
C TRP A 25 4.42 29.69 12.06
N ILE A 26 5.56 29.90 12.73
CA ILE A 26 5.96 29.10 13.90
C ILE A 26 4.92 29.22 15.03
N LEU A 27 4.47 30.43 15.34
CA LEU A 27 3.48 30.66 16.39
C LEU A 27 2.13 30.01 16.04
N THR A 28 1.71 30.06 14.78
CA THR A 28 0.48 29.38 14.33
C THR A 28 0.60 27.86 14.54
N CYS A 29 1.73 27.25 14.19
CA CYS A 29 1.99 25.83 14.42
C CYS A 29 2.00 25.46 15.91
N LEU A 30 2.61 26.29 16.76
CA LEU A 30 2.67 26.07 18.21
C LEU A 30 1.29 26.15 18.86
N TYR A 31 0.50 27.18 18.54
CA TYR A 31 -0.84 27.31 19.11
C TYR A 31 -1.81 26.25 18.57
N THR A 32 -1.70 25.87 17.29
CA THR A 32 -2.54 24.78 16.74
C THR A 32 -2.15 23.42 17.31
N SER A 33 -0.85 23.15 17.54
CA SER A 33 -0.42 21.96 18.29
C SER A 33 -0.99 21.96 19.72
N LYS A 34 -1.00 23.10 20.42
CA LYS A 34 -1.62 23.16 21.76
C LYS A 34 -3.12 22.80 21.74
N LEU A 35 -3.80 23.00 20.62
CA LEU A 35 -5.20 22.59 20.45
C LEU A 35 -5.35 21.06 20.37
N SER A 36 -4.36 20.34 19.82
CA SER A 36 -4.44 18.88 19.67
C SER A 36 -4.46 18.15 21.03
N MET A 37 -3.93 18.77 22.09
CA MET A 37 -4.04 18.27 23.47
C MET A 37 -5.48 18.16 23.98
N LEU A 38 -6.46 18.78 23.31
CA LEU A 38 -7.88 18.58 23.66
C LEU A 38 -8.40 17.21 23.24
N PHE A 39 -7.79 16.60 22.21
CA PHE A 39 -8.23 15.33 21.64
C PHE A 39 -7.41 14.15 22.13
N MET A 40 -6.14 14.36 22.48
CA MET A 40 -5.25 13.31 22.97
C MET A 40 -4.50 13.77 24.22
N THR A 41 -4.52 12.92 25.25
CA THR A 41 -3.94 13.22 26.58
C THR A 41 -2.47 12.80 26.72
N SER A 42 -1.85 12.27 25.67
CA SER A 42 -0.48 11.75 25.72
C SER A 42 0.56 12.87 25.82
N LYS A 43 1.62 12.63 26.62
CA LYS A 43 2.65 13.62 26.97
C LYS A 43 3.47 14.09 25.76
N SER A 44 3.60 13.25 24.74
CA SER A 44 4.37 13.54 23.53
C SER A 44 3.56 14.29 22.45
N VAL A 45 2.22 14.32 22.56
CA VAL A 45 1.31 14.83 21.53
C VAL A 45 1.64 16.25 21.10
N LEU A 46 1.99 17.12 22.05
CA LEU A 46 2.32 18.52 21.75
C LEU A 46 3.54 18.60 20.82
N TRP A 47 4.65 17.98 21.19
CA TRP A 47 5.89 18.05 20.40
C TRP A 47 5.76 17.38 19.04
N VAL A 48 5.11 16.21 19.00
CA VAL A 48 4.85 15.46 17.77
C VAL A 48 3.96 16.27 16.82
N SER A 49 2.89 16.89 17.34
CA SER A 49 2.01 17.76 16.56
C SER A 49 2.73 19.02 16.05
N VAL A 50 3.64 19.61 16.84
CA VAL A 50 4.47 20.76 16.39
C VAL A 50 5.36 20.35 15.22
N VAL A 51 6.08 19.23 15.33
CA VAL A 51 6.97 18.73 14.27
C VAL A 51 6.20 18.46 12.99
N LEU A 52 5.04 17.80 13.09
CA LEU A 52 4.18 17.52 11.94
C LEU A 52 3.66 18.82 11.31
N LEU A 53 3.12 19.74 12.11
CA LEU A 53 2.59 21.00 11.59
C LEU A 53 3.68 21.86 10.95
N LEU A 54 4.88 21.91 11.51
CA LEU A 54 6.03 22.59 10.90
C LEU A 54 6.46 21.93 9.58
N ALA A 55 6.34 20.60 9.44
CA ALA A 55 6.67 19.94 8.17
C ALA A 55 5.62 20.23 7.07
N VAL A 56 4.34 20.25 7.42
CA VAL A 56 3.21 20.31 6.45
C VAL A 56 2.81 21.73 6.06
N SER A 57 2.89 22.70 6.98
CA SER A 57 2.35 24.06 6.77
C SER A 57 3.18 25.08 5.96
N PRO A 58 4.51 24.93 5.70
CA PRO A 58 5.27 25.88 4.89
C PRO A 58 4.66 26.24 3.52
N PRO A 59 4.12 25.29 2.73
CA PRO A 59 3.52 25.58 1.42
C PRO A 59 2.28 26.47 1.51
N LEU A 60 1.60 26.48 2.65
CA LEU A 60 0.38 27.25 2.89
C LEU A 60 0.65 28.62 3.54
N LEU A 61 1.63 28.68 4.45
CA LEU A 61 1.86 29.84 5.31
C LEU A 61 3.13 30.64 4.97
N LEU A 62 4.20 29.98 4.51
CA LEU A 62 5.46 30.65 4.20
C LEU A 62 5.56 31.07 2.73
N TYR A 63 5.07 30.26 1.80
CA TYR A 63 5.23 30.50 0.36
C TYR A 63 4.00 31.15 -0.29
N LYS A 64 3.10 31.70 0.53
CA LYS A 64 1.94 32.45 0.06
C LYS A 64 2.39 33.83 -0.48
N GLU A 65 2.96 33.86 -1.69
CA GLU A 65 3.20 35.11 -2.39
C GLU A 65 1.89 35.72 -2.90
N LYS A 66 1.76 37.02 -2.70
CA LYS A 66 0.50 37.77 -2.69
C LYS A 66 -0.12 38.04 -4.07
N SER A 67 0.42 37.53 -5.18
CA SER A 67 -0.05 37.99 -6.51
C SER A 67 0.11 37.06 -7.72
N ARG A 68 0.64 35.83 -7.60
CA ARG A 68 0.69 34.92 -8.75
C ARG A 68 0.37 33.49 -8.35
N THR A 69 -0.74 32.98 -8.87
CA THR A 69 -1.23 31.59 -8.84
C THR A 69 -0.28 30.56 -9.49
N SER A 70 1.02 30.87 -9.59
CA SER A 70 2.05 30.04 -10.20
C SER A 70 3.46 30.48 -9.74
N SER A 71 3.69 30.63 -8.42
CA SER A 71 5.06 30.77 -7.91
C SER A 71 5.73 29.39 -7.99
N LYS A 72 6.64 29.24 -8.96
CA LYS A 72 7.37 27.98 -9.18
C LYS A 72 8.40 27.81 -8.07
N MET A 73 8.24 26.76 -7.26
CA MET A 73 9.17 26.47 -6.18
C MET A 73 10.46 25.85 -6.72
N LYS A 74 11.60 26.19 -6.12
CA LYS A 74 12.89 25.58 -6.51
C LYS A 74 12.88 24.07 -6.20
N PRO A 75 13.48 23.20 -7.03
CA PRO A 75 13.52 21.75 -6.78
C PRO A 75 14.13 21.39 -5.42
N VAL A 76 15.19 22.09 -5.00
CA VAL A 76 15.86 21.90 -3.70
C VAL A 76 14.89 22.09 -2.53
N GLN A 77 14.01 23.08 -2.63
CA GLN A 77 13.00 23.34 -1.61
C GLN A 77 11.95 22.21 -1.59
N GLY A 78 11.61 21.64 -2.75
CA GLY A 78 10.77 20.45 -2.86
C GLY A 78 11.36 19.25 -2.12
N TYR A 79 12.67 19.00 -2.28
CA TYR A 79 13.37 17.93 -1.54
C TYR A 79 13.35 18.15 -0.02
N ILE A 80 13.43 19.40 0.44
CA ILE A 80 13.32 19.70 1.88
C ILE A 80 11.93 19.31 2.41
N HIS A 81 10.86 19.45 1.62
CA HIS A 81 9.53 18.95 2.03
C HIS A 81 9.42 17.43 2.06
N ALA A 82 10.36 16.67 1.52
CA ALA A 82 10.40 15.23 1.75
C ALA A 82 10.59 14.89 3.25
N CYS A 83 11.06 15.85 4.06
CA CYS A 83 11.08 15.75 5.52
C CYS A 83 9.67 15.50 6.13
N VAL A 84 8.59 15.79 5.41
CA VAL A 84 7.22 15.41 5.81
C VAL A 84 7.11 13.90 6.04
N VAL A 85 7.74 13.08 5.20
CA VAL A 85 7.73 11.62 5.35
C VAL A 85 8.37 11.21 6.67
N ILE A 86 9.51 11.83 6.99
CA ILE A 86 10.25 11.59 8.24
C ILE A 86 9.44 12.07 9.44
N ALA A 87 8.80 13.24 9.33
CA ALA A 87 7.95 13.78 10.38
C ALA A 87 6.77 12.85 10.66
N VAL A 88 6.04 12.40 9.63
CA VAL A 88 4.91 11.46 9.80
C VAL A 88 5.40 10.13 10.39
N TRP A 89 6.55 9.63 9.96
CA TRP A 89 7.17 8.43 10.52
C TRP A 89 7.52 8.61 12.00
N PHE A 90 8.09 9.76 12.38
CA PHE A 90 8.37 10.08 13.78
C PHE A 90 7.07 10.16 14.62
N CYS A 91 5.97 10.59 14.01
CA CYS A 91 4.65 10.69 14.65
C CYS A 91 3.87 9.36 14.73
N HIS A 92 4.45 8.23 14.30
CA HIS A 92 3.70 6.98 14.14
C HIS A 92 3.04 6.47 15.43
N GLU A 93 3.67 6.62 16.60
CA GLU A 93 3.10 6.21 17.89
C GLU A 93 1.86 7.02 18.25
N THR A 94 1.90 8.34 18.03
CA THR A 94 0.75 9.22 18.21
C THR A 94 -0.37 8.87 17.22
N ASN A 95 -0.03 8.52 15.97
CA ASN A 95 -1.02 8.04 15.02
C ASN A 95 -1.67 6.72 15.49
N PHE A 96 -0.89 5.81 16.06
CA PHE A 96 -1.39 4.56 16.62
C PHE A 96 -2.36 4.80 17.78
N GLU A 97 -2.00 5.65 18.74
CA GLU A 97 -2.88 6.02 19.86
C GLU A 97 -4.18 6.68 19.38
N ALA A 98 -4.08 7.60 18.42
CA ALA A 98 -5.25 8.27 17.84
C ALA A 98 -6.20 7.28 17.13
N LEU A 99 -5.63 6.36 16.34
CA LEU A 99 -6.37 5.29 15.68
C LEU A 99 -7.00 4.33 16.67
N GLN A 100 -6.27 3.93 17.71
CA GLN A 100 -6.79 3.05 18.76
C GLN A 100 -7.93 3.72 19.53
N TRP A 101 -7.81 5.02 19.84
CA TRP A 101 -8.88 5.79 20.49
C TRP A 101 -10.14 5.87 19.61
N TRP A 102 -9.98 6.07 18.30
CA TRP A 102 -11.10 6.15 17.37
C TRP A 102 -11.75 4.80 17.07
N TYR A 103 -10.93 3.77 16.84
CA TYR A 103 -11.38 2.43 16.42
C TYR A 103 -11.77 1.53 17.61
N GLY A 104 -11.35 1.90 18.82
CA GLY A 104 -11.63 1.16 20.06
C GLY A 104 -10.85 -0.16 20.21
N ARG A 105 -10.01 -0.52 19.22
CA ARG A 105 -9.16 -1.72 19.20
C ARG A 105 -7.77 -1.37 18.67
N PRO A 106 -6.72 -2.11 19.05
CA PRO A 106 -5.37 -1.87 18.52
C PRO A 106 -5.37 -2.04 16.99
N PRO A 107 -4.96 -1.02 16.21
CA PRO A 107 -4.98 -1.10 14.76
C PRO A 107 -3.96 -2.12 14.22
N SER A 108 -4.34 -2.78 13.12
CA SER A 108 -3.44 -3.67 12.38
C SER A 108 -2.27 -2.90 11.78
N ASP A 109 -1.16 -3.59 11.52
CA ASP A 109 0.05 -2.98 10.92
C ASP A 109 -0.24 -2.34 9.57
N GLY A 110 -0.98 -3.03 8.71
CA GLY A 110 -1.38 -2.52 7.41
C GLY A 110 -2.25 -1.25 7.52
N LEU A 111 -3.17 -1.20 8.49
CA LEU A 111 -4.00 -0.03 8.75
C LEU A 111 -3.17 1.17 9.24
N LEU A 112 -2.25 0.94 10.18
CA LEU A 112 -1.37 2.00 10.71
C LEU A 112 -0.46 2.57 9.61
N LEU A 113 0.16 1.70 8.81
CA LEU A 113 1.01 2.13 7.71
C LEU A 113 0.20 2.83 6.62
N GLY A 114 -0.99 2.32 6.28
CA GLY A 114 -1.93 2.96 5.36
C GLY A 114 -2.30 4.38 5.81
N PHE A 115 -2.56 4.56 7.09
CA PHE A 115 -2.85 5.87 7.67
C PHE A 115 -1.63 6.81 7.67
N CYS A 116 -0.42 6.30 7.94
CA CYS A 116 0.81 7.09 7.79
C CYS A 116 1.00 7.55 6.32
N ILE A 117 0.75 6.68 5.35
CA ILE A 117 0.80 7.03 3.92
C ILE A 117 -0.28 8.07 3.59
N LEU A 118 -1.49 7.94 4.16
CA LEU A 118 -2.57 8.90 3.99
C LEU A 118 -2.16 10.30 4.46
N LEU A 119 -1.63 10.41 5.68
CA LEU A 119 -1.19 11.68 6.25
C LEU A 119 -0.07 12.31 5.42
N THR A 120 0.88 11.49 4.96
CA THR A 120 1.95 11.92 4.06
C THR A 120 1.36 12.45 2.74
N GLY A 121 0.40 11.73 2.15
CA GLY A 121 -0.29 12.14 0.93
C GLY A 121 -1.04 13.46 1.09
N LEU A 122 -1.85 13.58 2.15
CA LEU A 122 -2.60 14.80 2.48
C LEU A 122 -1.67 16.00 2.70
N ALA A 123 -0.54 15.79 3.38
CA ALA A 123 0.47 16.82 3.58
C ALA A 123 1.13 17.27 2.25
N CYS A 124 1.25 16.37 1.28
CA CYS A 124 1.80 16.68 -0.04
C CYS A 124 0.79 17.40 -0.97
N VAL A 125 -0.52 17.31 -0.72
CA VAL A 125 -1.56 17.95 -1.55
C VAL A 125 -1.31 19.44 -1.80
N PRO A 126 -1.12 20.31 -0.79
CA PRO A 126 -0.93 21.74 -1.04
C PRO A 126 0.36 22.04 -1.83
N ILE A 127 1.40 21.22 -1.68
CA ILE A 127 2.65 21.35 -2.45
C ILE A 127 2.37 21.09 -3.92
N VAL A 128 1.72 19.96 -4.22
CA VAL A 128 1.42 19.55 -5.60
C VAL A 128 0.41 20.50 -6.25
N ALA A 129 -0.63 20.90 -5.51
CA ALA A 129 -1.70 21.76 -6.03
C ALA A 129 -1.24 23.20 -6.29
N LEU A 130 -0.43 23.78 -5.40
CA LEU A 130 -0.06 25.20 -5.49
C LEU A 130 1.26 25.43 -6.24
N HIS A 131 2.26 24.56 -6.06
CA HIS A 131 3.62 24.81 -6.56
C HIS A 131 4.01 23.92 -7.75
N PHE A 132 3.50 22.68 -7.80
CA PHE A 132 3.79 21.71 -8.87
C PHE A 132 2.58 21.41 -9.76
N SER A 133 1.64 22.35 -9.89
CA SER A 133 0.42 22.20 -10.68
C SER A 133 0.68 21.90 -12.17
N HIS A 134 1.84 22.34 -12.67
CA HIS A 134 2.34 22.12 -14.03
C HIS A 134 2.93 20.72 -14.24
N ALA A 135 3.39 20.05 -13.17
CA ALA A 135 3.99 18.74 -13.26
C ALA A 135 2.91 17.65 -13.20
N MET A 136 2.52 17.13 -14.37
CA MET A 136 1.58 15.99 -14.45
C MET A 136 2.09 14.77 -13.68
N LEU A 137 3.40 14.56 -13.62
CA LEU A 137 4.03 13.51 -12.82
C LEU A 137 3.69 13.64 -11.33
N ALA A 138 3.76 14.85 -10.76
CA ALA A 138 3.49 15.07 -9.34
C ALA A 138 2.03 14.76 -8.97
N LYS A 139 1.07 15.14 -9.82
CA LYS A 139 -0.35 14.80 -9.64
C LYS A 139 -0.58 13.29 -9.67
N ARG A 140 0.15 12.56 -10.53
CA ARG A 140 0.04 11.10 -10.67
C ARG A 140 0.66 10.37 -9.49
N CYS A 141 1.85 10.80 -9.05
CA CYS A 141 2.44 10.28 -7.82
C CYS A 141 1.50 10.47 -6.63
N LEU A 142 0.83 11.63 -6.53
CA LEU A 142 -0.18 11.86 -5.49
C LEU A 142 -1.36 10.87 -5.60
N VAL A 143 -1.89 10.64 -6.81
CA VAL A 143 -2.95 9.65 -7.04
C VAL A 143 -2.49 8.24 -6.64
N LEU A 144 -1.27 7.85 -7.00
CA LEU A 144 -0.70 6.55 -6.63
C LEU A 144 -0.50 6.43 -5.12
N VAL A 145 -0.03 7.47 -4.44
CA VAL A 145 0.10 7.49 -2.98
C VAL A 145 -1.26 7.30 -2.30
N VAL A 146 -2.31 7.99 -2.79
CA VAL A 146 -3.68 7.83 -2.28
C VAL A 146 -4.21 6.43 -2.55
N ALA A 147 -3.97 5.88 -3.74
CA ALA A 147 -4.36 4.51 -4.07
C ALA A 147 -3.66 3.49 -3.16
N THR A 148 -2.35 3.63 -2.94
CA THR A 148 -1.59 2.79 -2.01
C THR A 148 -2.17 2.88 -0.60
N CYS A 149 -2.45 4.08 -0.11
CA CYS A 149 -3.12 4.27 1.18
C CYS A 149 -4.43 3.47 1.27
N LEU A 150 -5.33 3.63 0.29
CA LEU A 150 -6.63 2.94 0.30
C LEU A 150 -6.46 1.41 0.30
N LEU A 151 -5.52 0.90 -0.49
CA LEU A 151 -5.23 -0.54 -0.52
C LEU A 151 -4.71 -1.05 0.82
N PHE A 152 -3.82 -0.32 1.48
CA PHE A 152 -3.32 -0.70 2.80
C PHE A 152 -4.42 -0.68 3.88
N ILE A 153 -5.33 0.29 3.83
CA ILE A 153 -6.47 0.38 4.75
C ILE A 153 -7.47 -0.76 4.53
N LEU A 154 -7.76 -1.10 3.26
CA LEU A 154 -8.78 -2.10 2.90
C LEU A 154 -8.27 -3.53 3.01
N ILE A 155 -7.07 -3.82 2.49
CA ILE A 155 -6.49 -5.17 2.44
C ILE A 155 -5.79 -5.50 3.76
N GLN A 156 -5.31 -4.48 4.48
CA GLN A 156 -4.57 -4.62 5.74
C GLN A 156 -3.47 -5.69 5.64
N PRO A 157 -2.54 -5.56 4.68
CA PRO A 157 -1.48 -6.54 4.52
C PRO A 157 -0.68 -6.59 5.82
N PRO A 158 -0.47 -7.79 6.40
CA PRO A 158 0.38 -7.89 7.57
C PRO A 158 1.82 -7.61 7.14
N ILE A 159 2.49 -6.79 7.94
CA ILE A 159 3.84 -6.32 7.66
C ILE A 159 4.83 -7.37 8.16
N ALA A 160 5.88 -7.64 7.40
CA ALA A 160 6.92 -8.58 7.81
C ALA A 160 7.53 -8.15 9.16
N LEU A 161 7.84 -9.11 10.02
CA LEU A 161 8.36 -8.86 11.38
C LEU A 161 9.68 -8.06 11.41
N SER A 162 10.41 -8.01 10.29
CA SER A 162 11.61 -7.16 10.13
C SER A 162 11.30 -5.69 9.82
N TRP A 163 10.07 -5.41 9.39
CA TRP A 163 9.52 -4.07 9.13
C TRP A 163 8.49 -3.64 10.18
N THR A 164 8.09 -4.53 11.09
CA THR A 164 7.17 -4.16 12.16
C THR A 164 7.79 -3.10 13.06
N TYR A 165 7.00 -2.06 13.32
CA TYR A 165 7.30 -0.96 14.20
C TYR A 165 7.85 -1.47 15.53
N HIS A 166 9.13 -1.24 15.80
CA HIS A 166 9.84 -1.62 17.02
C HIS A 166 9.45 -0.71 18.21
N SER A 167 8.16 -0.39 18.33
CA SER A 167 7.64 0.33 19.49
C SER A 167 7.11 -0.71 20.49
N GLU A 168 7.72 -0.74 21.67
CA GLU A 168 7.26 -1.58 22.78
C GLU A 168 5.81 -1.28 23.17
N VAL A 169 5.34 -0.03 22.97
CA VAL A 169 3.95 0.37 23.22
C VAL A 169 2.97 -0.38 22.30
N ILE A 170 3.28 -0.47 21.01
CA ILE A 170 2.46 -1.16 20.01
C ILE A 170 2.47 -2.67 20.26
N LYS A 171 3.62 -3.21 20.64
CA LYS A 171 3.80 -4.64 20.94
C LYS A 171 2.97 -5.06 22.15
N VAL A 172 3.00 -4.28 23.23
CA VAL A 172 2.20 -4.54 24.45
C VAL A 172 0.71 -4.42 24.16
N ALA A 173 0.28 -3.43 23.37
CA ALA A 173 -1.12 -3.26 23.00
C ALA A 173 -1.70 -4.44 22.18
N ARG A 174 -0.85 -5.17 21.45
CA ARG A 174 -1.26 -6.32 20.62
C ARG A 174 -1.13 -7.67 21.30
N LEU A 175 -0.22 -7.79 22.26
CA LEU A 175 -0.04 -8.99 23.07
C LEU A 175 -0.97 -8.98 24.29
N SER A 176 -2.17 -8.41 24.15
CA SER A 176 -3.18 -8.48 25.21
C SER A 176 -3.36 -9.95 25.57
N THR A 177 -3.09 -10.29 26.84
CA THR A 177 -3.03 -11.66 27.33
C THR A 177 -4.38 -12.39 27.18
N ASP A 178 -5.45 -11.61 27.02
CA ASP A 178 -6.80 -12.08 26.76
C ASP A 178 -6.98 -12.61 25.33
N ASP A 179 -6.38 -12.01 24.30
CA ASP A 179 -6.62 -12.45 22.92
C ASP A 179 -6.02 -13.84 22.64
N ILE A 180 -4.84 -14.12 23.20
CA ILE A 180 -4.18 -15.43 23.07
C ILE A 180 -4.94 -16.51 23.87
N SER A 181 -5.49 -16.15 25.03
CA SER A 181 -6.25 -17.08 25.87
C SER A 181 -7.66 -17.35 25.34
N ILE A 182 -8.29 -16.39 24.68
CA ILE A 182 -9.65 -16.52 24.12
C ILE A 182 -9.64 -17.21 22.75
N TYR A 183 -8.72 -16.84 21.84
CA TYR A 183 -8.74 -17.32 20.45
C TYR A 183 -7.67 -18.38 20.14
N GLY A 184 -6.77 -18.68 21.08
CA GLY A 184 -5.68 -19.62 20.87
C GLY A 184 -4.64 -19.13 19.86
N PHE A 185 -3.65 -19.97 19.57
CA PHE A 185 -2.61 -19.64 18.60
C PHE A 185 -3.16 -19.76 17.17
N MET A 186 -3.54 -18.63 16.55
CA MET A 186 -3.89 -18.59 15.14
C MET A 186 -2.64 -18.85 14.30
N ALA A 187 -2.61 -19.99 13.60
CA ALA A 187 -1.53 -20.32 12.66
C ALA A 187 -1.42 -19.23 11.59
N SER A 188 -0.22 -18.67 11.42
CA SER A 188 0.04 -17.61 10.46
C SER A 188 -0.12 -18.14 9.02
N LYS A 189 -1.18 -17.72 8.33
CA LYS A 189 -1.28 -17.93 6.87
C LYS A 189 -0.10 -17.20 6.19
N PRO A 190 0.45 -17.74 5.09
CA PRO A 190 1.51 -17.05 4.34
C PRO A 190 0.97 -15.71 3.82
N THR A 191 1.61 -14.62 4.22
CA THR A 191 1.07 -13.27 4.08
C THR A 191 1.59 -12.47 2.89
N TRP A 192 2.66 -12.96 2.28
CA TRP A 192 3.29 -12.36 1.11
C TRP A 192 2.38 -12.29 -0.14
N PRO A 193 1.36 -13.15 -0.37
CA PRO A 193 0.52 -13.04 -1.56
C PRO A 193 -0.29 -11.73 -1.61
N SER A 194 -0.75 -11.21 -0.47
CA SER A 194 -1.48 -9.93 -0.41
C SER A 194 -0.67 -8.76 -0.96
N TRP A 195 0.65 -8.80 -0.81
CA TRP A 195 1.56 -7.78 -1.35
C TRP A 195 1.60 -7.81 -2.89
N LEU A 196 1.51 -8.99 -3.49
CA LEU A 196 1.40 -9.12 -4.95
C LEU A 196 0.08 -8.58 -5.48
N LEU A 197 -1.03 -8.77 -4.75
CA LEU A 197 -2.32 -8.18 -5.11
C LEU A 197 -2.25 -6.65 -5.09
N ILE A 198 -1.65 -6.07 -4.04
CA ILE A 198 -1.45 -4.62 -3.95
C ILE A 198 -0.58 -4.12 -5.11
N ALA A 199 0.54 -4.80 -5.39
CA ALA A 199 1.43 -4.46 -6.49
C ALA A 199 0.70 -4.52 -7.85
N ALA A 200 -0.12 -5.55 -8.06
CA ALA A 200 -0.94 -5.73 -9.25
C ALA A 200 -1.91 -4.55 -9.45
N ILE A 201 -2.68 -4.19 -8.42
CA ILE A 201 -3.62 -3.05 -8.49
C ILE A 201 -2.88 -1.74 -8.74
N LEU A 202 -1.79 -1.47 -7.99
CA LEU A 202 -0.99 -0.26 -8.19
C LEU A 202 -0.38 -0.18 -9.60
N LEU A 203 0.07 -1.30 -10.14
CA LEU A 203 0.61 -1.38 -11.48
C LEU A 203 -0.46 -1.05 -12.54
N THR A 204 -1.70 -1.51 -12.37
CA THR A 204 -2.80 -1.13 -13.27
C THR A 204 -3.15 0.34 -13.20
N ILE A 205 -3.22 0.92 -11.99
CA ILE A 205 -3.48 2.35 -11.81
C ILE A 205 -2.33 3.17 -12.42
N ALA A 206 -1.08 2.74 -12.21
CA ALA A 206 0.10 3.38 -12.80
C ALA A 206 0.08 3.31 -14.33
N ALA A 207 -0.35 2.19 -14.90
CA ALA A 207 -0.50 2.02 -16.34
C ALA A 207 -1.56 2.98 -16.91
N VAL A 208 -2.78 2.97 -16.34
CA VAL A 208 -3.88 3.85 -16.80
C VAL A 208 -3.51 5.33 -16.66
N THR A 209 -2.66 5.67 -15.68
CA THR A 209 -2.19 7.03 -15.40
C THR A 209 -0.80 7.33 -15.98
N SER A 210 -0.29 6.60 -16.99
CA SER A 210 1.05 6.80 -17.61
C SER A 210 1.15 8.05 -18.51
N ILE A 211 2.31 8.77 -18.48
CA ILE A 211 2.48 10.08 -19.19
C ILE A 211 2.71 9.82 -20.66
N ILE A 212 3.51 8.81 -20.91
CA ILE A 212 3.67 8.20 -22.21
C ILE A 212 2.39 7.41 -22.46
N PRO A 213 1.60 7.74 -23.49
CA PRO A 213 0.37 7.01 -23.72
C PRO A 213 0.76 5.58 -24.09
N ILE A 214 0.35 4.63 -23.26
CA ILE A 214 0.57 3.18 -23.44
C ILE A 214 0.06 2.70 -24.81
N LYS A 215 -0.83 3.48 -25.42
CA LYS A 215 -1.27 3.31 -26.81
C LYS A 215 -0.12 3.31 -27.82
N TYR A 216 0.91 4.14 -27.63
CA TYR A 216 1.96 4.36 -28.63
C TYR A 216 3.20 3.48 -28.43
N ILE A 217 3.51 3.07 -27.20
CA ILE A 217 4.69 2.25 -26.91
C ILE A 217 4.27 0.83 -26.58
N VAL A 218 4.46 -0.07 -27.55
CA VAL A 218 4.09 -1.49 -27.45
C VAL A 218 4.88 -2.19 -26.35
N GLU A 219 6.17 -1.89 -26.21
CA GLU A 219 7.06 -2.52 -25.21
C GLU A 219 6.60 -2.23 -23.78
N LEU A 220 6.29 -0.97 -23.48
CA LEU A 220 5.81 -0.55 -22.18
C LEU A 220 4.45 -1.21 -21.86
N ARG A 221 3.58 -1.32 -22.87
CA ARG A 221 2.30 -2.00 -22.73
C ARG A 221 2.46 -3.49 -22.43
N SER A 222 3.34 -4.18 -23.15
CA SER A 222 3.64 -5.58 -22.88
C SER A 222 4.25 -5.77 -21.50
N PHE A 223 5.13 -4.87 -21.07
CA PHE A 223 5.73 -4.93 -19.74
C PHE A 223 4.66 -4.83 -18.65
N TYR A 224 3.78 -3.82 -18.70
CA TYR A 224 2.68 -3.68 -17.74
C TYR A 224 1.73 -4.88 -17.74
N SER A 225 1.35 -5.39 -18.91
CA SER A 225 0.44 -6.54 -18.99
C SER A 225 1.07 -7.83 -18.44
N ILE A 226 2.34 -8.08 -18.75
CA ILE A 226 3.06 -9.27 -18.29
C ILE A 226 3.28 -9.18 -16.78
N SER A 227 3.81 -8.06 -16.27
CA SER A 227 4.03 -7.85 -14.84
C SER A 227 2.73 -7.97 -14.04
N MET A 228 1.61 -7.43 -14.55
CA MET A 228 0.29 -7.57 -13.93
C MET A 228 -0.16 -9.04 -13.89
N GLY A 229 -0.04 -9.75 -15.01
CA GLY A 229 -0.42 -11.16 -15.12
C GLY A 229 0.42 -12.07 -14.23
N ILE A 230 1.73 -11.79 -14.09
CA ILE A 230 2.62 -12.52 -13.18
C ILE A 230 2.19 -12.28 -11.73
N ALA A 231 2.02 -11.03 -11.31
CA ALA A 231 1.65 -10.70 -9.93
C ALA A 231 0.30 -11.32 -9.52
N LEU A 232 -0.73 -11.19 -10.36
CA LEU A 232 -2.03 -11.82 -10.15
C LEU A 232 -1.94 -13.36 -10.18
N GLY A 233 -1.20 -13.92 -11.14
CA GLY A 233 -1.05 -15.36 -11.29
C GLY A 233 -0.37 -16.00 -10.08
N ILE A 234 0.70 -15.38 -9.59
CA ILE A 234 1.39 -15.85 -8.39
C ILE A 234 0.49 -15.68 -7.16
N TYR A 235 -0.24 -14.56 -7.04
CA TYR A 235 -1.21 -14.34 -5.95
C TYR A 235 -2.26 -15.46 -5.90
N ILE A 236 -2.97 -15.71 -7.00
CA ILE A 236 -4.01 -16.76 -7.08
C ILE A 236 -3.41 -18.14 -6.79
N SER A 237 -2.22 -18.42 -7.35
CA SER A 237 -1.55 -19.70 -7.15
C SER A 237 -1.14 -19.93 -5.69
N ALA A 238 -0.66 -18.88 -5.01
CA ALA A 238 -0.21 -18.96 -3.63
C ALA A 238 -1.38 -19.01 -2.63
N GLU A 239 -2.50 -18.36 -2.94
CA GLU A 239 -3.67 -18.34 -2.05
C GLU A 239 -4.47 -19.65 -2.14
N TYR A 240 -4.66 -20.19 -3.35
CA TYR A 240 -5.60 -21.29 -3.56
C TYR A 240 -4.94 -22.65 -3.86
N PHE A 241 -3.70 -22.68 -4.35
CA PHE A 241 -3.08 -23.91 -4.88
C PHE A 241 -1.66 -24.14 -4.37
N LEU A 242 -1.51 -24.25 -3.04
CA LEU A 242 -0.21 -24.42 -2.40
C LEU A 242 0.48 -25.77 -2.69
N GLN A 243 -0.24 -26.87 -2.93
CA GLN A 243 0.42 -28.19 -3.02
C GLN A 243 0.94 -28.56 -4.44
N ALA A 244 0.42 -27.93 -5.50
CA ALA A 244 0.59 -28.44 -6.88
C ALA A 244 1.48 -27.54 -7.76
N ALA A 245 2.77 -27.85 -7.86
CA ALA A 245 3.75 -27.05 -8.60
C ALA A 245 3.39 -26.85 -10.09
N ILE A 246 2.93 -27.90 -10.78
CA ILE A 246 2.55 -27.84 -12.19
C ILE A 246 1.32 -26.94 -12.39
N LEU A 247 0.33 -27.06 -11.50
CA LEU A 247 -0.89 -26.26 -11.56
C LEU A 247 -0.58 -24.77 -11.31
N ARG A 248 0.33 -24.44 -10.39
CA ARG A 248 0.80 -23.07 -10.16
C ARG A 248 1.43 -22.46 -11.42
N ALA A 249 2.32 -23.19 -12.08
CA ALA A 249 2.95 -22.72 -13.32
C ALA A 249 1.90 -22.46 -14.41
N LEU A 250 0.94 -23.38 -14.58
CA LEU A 250 -0.16 -23.22 -15.54
C LEU A 250 -1.05 -22.01 -15.23
N ILE A 251 -1.40 -21.79 -13.95
CA ILE A 251 -2.20 -20.63 -13.53
C ILE A 251 -1.46 -19.34 -13.89
N VAL A 252 -0.18 -19.21 -13.53
CA VAL A 252 0.65 -18.04 -13.85
C VAL A 252 0.69 -17.78 -15.35
N VAL A 253 0.98 -18.81 -16.15
CA VAL A 253 1.01 -18.69 -17.62
C VAL A 253 -0.34 -18.21 -18.14
N THR A 254 -1.45 -18.78 -17.65
CA THR A 254 -2.78 -18.34 -18.10
C THR A 254 -3.12 -16.92 -17.72
N MET A 255 -2.72 -16.45 -16.53
CA MET A 255 -2.95 -15.08 -16.11
C MET A 255 -2.13 -14.09 -16.94
N VAL A 256 -0.90 -14.45 -17.33
CA VAL A 256 -0.08 -13.67 -18.26
C VAL A 256 -0.68 -13.65 -19.66
N CYS A 257 -1.12 -14.80 -20.18
CA CYS A 257 -1.79 -14.85 -21.49
C CYS A 257 -3.09 -14.05 -21.49
N ALA A 258 -3.89 -14.13 -20.43
CA ALA A 258 -5.15 -13.40 -20.29
C ALA A 258 -4.91 -11.89 -20.22
N SER A 259 -3.94 -11.43 -19.41
CA SER A 259 -3.63 -10.00 -19.30
C SER A 259 -3.10 -9.42 -20.60
N VAL A 260 -2.19 -10.13 -21.28
CA VAL A 260 -1.68 -9.74 -22.60
C VAL A 260 -2.83 -9.70 -23.62
N PHE A 261 -3.68 -10.73 -23.65
CA PHE A 261 -4.81 -10.80 -24.57
C PHE A 261 -5.75 -9.59 -24.38
N VAL A 262 -6.22 -9.34 -23.15
CA VAL A 262 -7.15 -8.24 -22.85
C VAL A 262 -6.54 -6.87 -23.18
N VAL A 263 -5.26 -6.66 -22.86
CA VAL A 263 -4.62 -5.36 -23.12
C VAL A 263 -4.43 -5.11 -24.62
N PHE A 264 -4.07 -6.14 -25.40
CA PHE A 264 -3.85 -6.02 -26.83
C PHE A 264 -5.15 -6.08 -27.67
N THR A 265 -6.25 -6.60 -27.13
CA THR A 265 -7.58 -6.47 -27.76
C THR A 265 -8.11 -5.03 -27.64
N HIS A 266 -7.95 -4.39 -26.48
CA HIS A 266 -8.38 -2.99 -26.30
C HIS A 266 -7.46 -1.99 -27.00
N PHE A 267 -6.16 -2.28 -27.11
CA PHE A 267 -5.19 -1.45 -27.81
C PHE A 267 -4.44 -2.27 -28.87
N PRO A 268 -4.98 -2.44 -30.08
CA PRO A 268 -4.33 -3.21 -31.12
C PRO A 268 -3.00 -2.58 -31.55
N SER A 269 -2.05 -3.42 -31.97
CA SER A 269 -0.75 -3.05 -32.56
C SER A 269 -0.53 -3.84 -33.84
N ALA A 270 0.40 -3.40 -34.71
CA ALA A 270 0.72 -4.07 -35.96
C ALA A 270 1.14 -5.54 -35.77
N SER A 271 1.81 -5.86 -34.65
CA SER A 271 2.18 -7.25 -34.29
C SER A 271 0.99 -8.06 -33.74
N SER A 272 -0.04 -7.38 -33.22
CA SER A 272 -1.18 -8.02 -32.55
C SER A 272 -1.98 -8.92 -33.48
N THR A 273 -2.16 -8.55 -34.75
CA THR A 273 -2.94 -9.36 -35.70
C THR A 273 -2.30 -10.71 -35.99
N LYS A 274 -0.96 -10.81 -35.86
CA LYS A 274 -0.23 -12.06 -36.04
C LYS A 274 -0.13 -12.88 -34.76
N VAL A 275 0.14 -12.25 -33.62
CA VAL A 275 0.45 -12.94 -32.35
C VAL A 275 -0.78 -13.25 -31.52
N LEU A 276 -1.80 -12.37 -31.53
CA LEU A 276 -2.99 -12.49 -30.67
C LEU A 276 -3.80 -13.78 -30.91
N PRO A 277 -4.00 -14.28 -32.15
CA PRO A 277 -4.68 -15.56 -32.37
C PRO A 277 -3.96 -16.74 -31.70
N TRP A 278 -2.62 -16.74 -31.71
CA TRP A 278 -1.82 -17.78 -31.03
C TRP A 278 -1.93 -17.68 -29.50
N VAL A 279 -1.91 -16.47 -28.95
CA VAL A 279 -2.11 -16.25 -27.51
C VAL A 279 -3.50 -16.70 -27.07
N PHE A 280 -4.52 -16.43 -27.89
CA PHE A 280 -5.88 -16.90 -27.64
C PHE A 280 -6.00 -18.43 -27.71
N ALA A 281 -5.43 -19.05 -28.76
CA ALA A 281 -5.40 -20.50 -28.89
C ALA A 281 -4.71 -21.17 -27.70
N LEU A 282 -3.57 -20.62 -27.25
CA LEU A 282 -2.87 -21.08 -26.05
C LEU A 282 -3.75 -20.94 -24.80
N LEU A 283 -4.42 -19.80 -24.61
CA LEU A 283 -5.31 -19.56 -23.48
C LEU A 283 -6.49 -20.55 -23.44
N VAL A 284 -7.12 -20.81 -24.59
CA VAL A 284 -8.20 -21.79 -24.73
C VAL A 284 -7.71 -23.21 -24.45
N ALA A 285 -6.54 -23.59 -24.96
CA ALA A 285 -5.95 -24.91 -24.72
C ALA A 285 -5.59 -25.15 -23.25
N LEU A 286 -5.19 -24.09 -22.51
CA LEU A 286 -4.80 -24.20 -21.10
C LEU A 286 -5.99 -24.41 -20.16
N PHE A 287 -7.23 -24.05 -20.54
CA PHE A 287 -8.39 -24.23 -19.67
C PHE A 287 -8.74 -25.71 -19.40
N PRO A 288 -8.92 -26.58 -20.42
CA PRO A 288 -9.17 -28.00 -20.20
C PRO A 288 -8.05 -28.69 -19.41
N VAL A 289 -6.79 -28.35 -19.72
CA VAL A 289 -5.62 -28.93 -19.04
C VAL A 289 -5.62 -28.58 -17.55
N LYS A 290 -5.89 -27.33 -17.19
CA LYS A 290 -6.00 -26.92 -15.78
C LYS A 290 -7.15 -27.61 -15.07
N TYR A 291 -8.31 -27.71 -15.71
CA TYR A 291 -9.49 -28.33 -15.11
C TYR A 291 -9.26 -29.81 -14.80
N LEU A 292 -8.67 -30.55 -15.74
CA LEU A 292 -8.31 -31.96 -15.54
C LEU A 292 -7.29 -32.13 -14.41
N LEU A 293 -6.26 -31.27 -14.38
CA LEU A 293 -5.20 -31.34 -13.37
C LEU A 293 -5.72 -30.98 -11.96
N GLU A 294 -6.61 -29.98 -11.85
CA GLU A 294 -7.29 -29.66 -10.60
C GLU A 294 -8.14 -30.85 -10.11
N GLY A 295 -8.88 -31.49 -11.03
CA GLY A 295 -9.65 -32.69 -10.74
C GLY A 295 -8.78 -33.82 -10.17
N GLN A 296 -7.63 -34.09 -10.79
CA GLN A 296 -6.69 -35.10 -10.28
C GLN A 296 -6.11 -34.74 -8.91
N VAL A 297 -5.75 -33.48 -8.68
CA VAL A 297 -5.22 -33.02 -7.39
C VAL A 297 -6.27 -33.17 -6.28
N ARG A 298 -7.54 -32.83 -6.56
CA ARG A 298 -8.64 -32.96 -5.60
C ARG A 298 -8.94 -34.42 -5.26
N ILE A 299 -8.91 -35.32 -6.26
CA ILE A 299 -9.09 -36.76 -6.03
C ILE A 299 -7.93 -37.31 -5.18
N LYS A 300 -6.69 -36.90 -5.47
CA LYS A 300 -5.51 -37.33 -4.72
C LYS A 300 -5.53 -36.82 -3.27
N SER A 301 -5.99 -35.58 -3.02
CA SER A 301 -6.10 -35.06 -1.65
C SER A 301 -7.17 -35.81 -0.84
N LEU A 302 -8.33 -36.11 -1.45
CA LEU A 302 -9.39 -36.87 -0.79
C LEU A 302 -8.94 -38.31 -0.46
N LEU A 303 -8.21 -38.96 -1.37
CA LEU A 303 -7.64 -40.30 -1.12
C LEU A 303 -6.59 -40.30 -0.01
N ALA A 304 -5.77 -39.25 0.08
CA ALA A 304 -4.79 -39.09 1.15
C ALA A 304 -5.45 -38.84 2.52
N GLU A 305 -6.55 -38.08 2.54
CA GLU A 305 -7.32 -37.80 3.77
C GLU A 305 -8.15 -39.01 4.24
N SER A 306 -8.54 -39.90 3.31
CA SER A 306 -9.30 -41.11 3.60
C SER A 306 -8.46 -42.27 4.17
N GLY A 307 -7.14 -42.10 4.36
CA GLY A 307 -6.28 -43.11 4.98
C GLY A 307 -6.10 -44.43 4.20
N VAL A 308 -6.51 -44.48 2.93
CA VAL A 308 -6.44 -45.71 2.10
C VAL A 308 -5.06 -45.89 1.43
N GLY A 309 -4.16 -44.92 1.58
CA GLY A 309 -2.84 -44.92 0.93
C GLY A 309 -1.69 -45.54 1.74
N ASP A 310 -1.86 -45.78 3.04
CA ASP A 310 -0.76 -46.22 3.93
C ASP A 310 -0.71 -47.75 4.13
N VAL A 311 -1.52 -48.51 3.40
CA VAL A 311 -1.55 -49.99 3.50
C VAL A 311 -0.82 -50.67 2.32
N GLY A 312 -0.37 -49.91 1.31
CA GLY A 312 0.19 -50.47 0.08
C GLY A 312 1.72 -50.47 -0.05
N GLU A 313 2.45 -49.63 0.71
CA GLU A 313 3.91 -49.50 0.53
C GLU A 313 4.74 -50.31 1.55
N ASP A 314 4.18 -50.68 2.70
CA ASP A 314 4.90 -51.43 3.74
C ASP A 314 5.02 -52.94 3.46
N GLU A 315 4.15 -53.55 2.64
CA GLU A 315 4.32 -54.96 2.26
C GLU A 315 5.46 -55.21 1.26
N SER A 316 5.85 -54.19 0.48
CA SER A 316 6.96 -54.31 -0.48
C SER A 316 8.35 -54.28 0.17
N LYS A 317 8.45 -53.69 1.36
CA LYS A 317 9.69 -53.64 2.16
C LYS A 317 9.81 -54.78 3.18
N LEU A 318 8.71 -55.43 3.55
CA LEU A 318 8.75 -56.60 4.43
C LEU A 318 9.06 -57.92 3.69
N THR A 319 8.77 -58.01 2.39
CA THR A 319 9.02 -59.22 1.59
C THR A 319 10.46 -59.34 1.07
N THR A 320 11.31 -58.33 1.28
CA THR A 320 12.74 -58.34 0.91
C THR A 320 13.70 -58.58 2.09
N LEU A 321 13.18 -58.87 3.29
CA LEU A 321 13.97 -59.18 4.50
C LEU A 321 13.73 -60.57 5.09
N VAL A 322 13.04 -61.45 4.36
CA VAL A 322 12.98 -62.89 4.67
C VAL A 322 13.24 -63.67 3.39
N PHE A 323 14.50 -63.71 2.97
CA PHE A 323 15.28 -64.85 2.47
C PHE A 323 16.68 -64.37 2.06
#